data_AF-A0A9E3DYT2-F1
#
_entry.id   AF-A0A9E3DYT2-F1
#
_cell.length_a   1.000
_cell.length_b   1.000
_cell.length_c   1.000
_cell.angle_alpha   90.00
_cell.angle_beta   90.00
_cell.angle_gamma   90.00
#
_symmetry.space_group_name_H-M   'P 1'
#
loop_
_entity.id
_entity.type
_entity.pdbx_description
1 polymer ?
#
loop_
_entity_poly.entity_id
_entity_poly.type
_entity_poly.pdbx_seq_one_letter_code
_entity_poly.pdbx_strand_id
1 'polypeptide(L)'
;MLHADATASGRSLDPLDAEVAALYAEGIAGVFERAVLRETLQRHRQELQSAIRWMSGRLSGLPAETDTWRSAGSASSDPALVDSLTARELEVLRLLARGQTNLAIARVLVVREGTVKYHVKNILRKLGATSRAEAVSRYARATGAGDS
;
A
#
# COMPACT_ATOMS: atom_id res chain seq x y z
N MET A 1 -40.72 24.77 -8.80
CA MET A 1 -41.62 24.81 -7.63
C MET A 1 -41.81 23.37 -7.17
N LEU A 2 -41.06 22.93 -6.16
CA LEU A 2 -41.25 21.61 -5.53
C LEU A 2 -42.08 21.83 -4.26
N HIS A 3 -43.31 21.32 -4.24
CA HIS A 3 -44.07 21.09 -3.00
C HIS A 3 -43.46 19.88 -2.30
N ALA A 4 -42.94 20.06 -1.10
CA ALA A 4 -42.63 18.96 -0.19
C ALA A 4 -43.82 18.83 0.77
N ASP A 5 -44.56 17.74 0.59
CA ASP A 5 -45.72 17.36 1.36
C ASP A 5 -45.26 16.83 2.73
N ALA A 6 -45.65 17.51 3.80
CA ALA A 6 -45.42 17.08 5.18
C ALA A 6 -46.77 17.11 5.93
N THR A 7 -47.71 16.28 5.47
CA THR A 7 -49.03 16.11 6.08
C THR A 7 -49.19 14.67 6.62
N ALA A 8 -48.52 14.35 7.73
CA ALA A 8 -48.80 13.09 8.44
C ALA A 8 -48.75 13.17 9.99
N SER A 9 -48.51 14.33 10.58
CA SER A 9 -48.77 14.53 12.01
C SER A 9 -49.02 16.01 12.24
N GLY A 10 -50.22 16.36 12.71
CA GLY A 10 -50.78 17.72 12.76
C GLY A 10 -50.10 18.72 13.70
N ARG A 11 -48.79 18.60 13.94
CA ARG A 11 -47.97 19.69 14.47
C ARG A 11 -47.49 20.53 13.28
N SER A 12 -48.06 21.72 13.11
CA SER A 12 -47.41 22.77 12.34
C SER A 12 -46.02 22.97 12.96
N LEU A 13 -44.96 22.73 12.20
CA LEU A 13 -43.60 22.99 12.65
C LEU A 13 -43.55 24.46 13.08
N ASP A 14 -43.38 24.68 14.38
CA ASP A 14 -43.27 26.01 14.94
C ASP A 14 -41.99 26.65 14.36
N PRO A 15 -41.95 27.97 14.12
CA PRO A 15 -40.69 28.70 13.94
C PRO A 15 -39.55 28.22 14.84
N LEU A 16 -39.86 27.82 16.09
CA LEU A 16 -38.92 27.23 17.03
C LEU A 16 -38.38 25.86 16.59
N ASP A 17 -39.22 24.98 16.02
CA ASP A 17 -38.80 23.66 15.53
C ASP A 17 -37.81 23.79 14.34
N ALA A 18 -38.06 24.77 13.47
CA ALA A 18 -37.17 25.07 12.35
C ALA A 18 -35.81 25.63 12.82
N GLU A 19 -35.82 26.47 13.87
CA GLU A 19 -34.60 27.00 14.48
C GLU A 19 -33.78 25.89 15.17
N VAL A 20 -34.44 25.00 15.91
CA VAL A 20 -33.80 23.83 16.53
C VAL A 20 -33.20 22.89 15.48
N ALA A 21 -33.89 22.65 14.37
CA ALA A 21 -33.37 21.84 13.28
C ALA A 21 -32.15 22.49 12.58
N ALA A 22 -32.16 23.81 12.40
CA ALA A 22 -31.04 24.55 11.83
C ALA A 22 -29.78 24.47 12.73
N LEU A 23 -29.94 24.70 14.04
CA LEU A 23 -28.86 24.54 15.03
C LEU A 23 -28.28 23.13 15.05
N TYR A 24 -29.14 22.11 14.93
CA TYR A 24 -28.70 20.72 14.86
C TYR A 24 -27.92 20.42 13.57
N ALA A 25 -28.39 20.92 12.44
CA ALA A 25 -27.73 20.75 11.14
C ALA A 25 -26.34 21.40 11.08
N GLU A 26 -26.17 22.60 11.67
CA GLU A 26 -24.87 23.26 11.81
C GLU A 26 -23.88 22.42 12.63
N GLY A 27 -24.37 21.83 13.74
CA GLY A 27 -23.57 20.93 14.57
C GLY A 27 -23.08 19.70 13.81
N ILE A 28 -23.96 19.05 13.05
CA ILE A 28 -23.63 17.88 12.22
C ILE A 28 -22.66 18.26 11.10
N ALA A 29 -22.90 19.35 10.38
CA ALA A 29 -22.04 19.80 9.29
C ALA A 29 -20.59 20.01 9.76
N GLY A 30 -20.41 20.65 10.92
CA GLY A 30 -19.07 20.82 11.50
C GLY A 30 -18.41 19.51 11.93
N VAL A 31 -19.17 18.50 12.36
CA VAL A 31 -18.62 17.17 12.67
C VAL A 31 -18.16 16.46 11.40
N PHE A 32 -18.96 16.51 10.32
CA PHE A 32 -18.59 15.94 9.03
C PHE A 32 -17.37 16.62 8.42
N GLU A 33 -17.32 17.96 8.43
CA GLU A 33 -16.17 18.72 7.94
C GLU A 33 -14.89 18.34 8.70
N ARG A 34 -14.96 18.26 10.03
CA ARG A 34 -13.84 17.79 10.86
C ARG A 34 -13.47 16.33 10.60
N ALA A 35 -14.44 15.45 10.34
CA ALA A 35 -14.18 14.05 10.04
C ALA A 35 -13.45 13.90 8.70
N VAL A 36 -13.89 14.62 7.66
CA VAL A 36 -13.26 14.65 6.34
C VAL A 36 -11.84 15.26 6.42
N LEU A 37 -11.67 16.34 7.17
CA LEU A 37 -10.35 16.95 7.40
C LEU A 37 -9.41 16.00 8.14
N ARG A 38 -9.91 15.28 9.17
CA ARG A 38 -9.14 14.25 9.88
C ARG A 38 -8.73 13.11 8.96
N GLU A 39 -9.64 12.62 8.13
CA GLU A 39 -9.34 11.56 7.16
C GLU A 39 -8.26 12.00 6.16
N THR A 40 -8.39 13.23 5.65
CA THR A 40 -7.43 13.81 4.70
C THR A 40 -6.05 13.97 5.32
N LEU A 41 -5.98 14.50 6.55
CA LEU A 41 -4.73 14.60 7.30
C LEU A 41 -4.12 13.22 7.59
N GLN A 42 -4.95 12.23 7.92
CA GLN A 42 -4.50 10.87 8.18
C GLN A 42 -3.87 10.24 6.94
N ARG A 43 -4.47 10.46 5.76
CA ARG A 43 -3.95 10.01 4.46
C ARG A 43 -2.60 10.66 4.14
N HIS A 44 -2.50 11.98 4.25
CA HIS A 44 -1.24 12.70 4.03
C HIS A 44 -0.15 12.25 5.01
N ARG A 45 -0.51 12.03 6.28
CA ARG A 45 0.43 11.52 7.30
C ARG A 45 0.93 10.12 6.96
N GLN A 46 0.07 9.23 6.46
CA GLN A 46 0.47 7.90 6.01
C GLN A 46 1.41 7.97 4.80
N GLU A 47 1.15 8.85 3.84
CA GLU A 47 2.05 9.09 2.70
C GLU A 47 3.42 9.58 3.16
N LEU A 48 3.48 10.60 4.04
CA LEU A 48 4.74 11.09 4.61
C LEU A 48 5.47 10.02 5.42
N GLN A 49 4.77 9.24 6.24
CA GLN A 49 5.37 8.13 6.99
C GLN A 49 5.94 7.05 6.08
N SER A 50 5.27 6.75 4.97
CA SER A 50 5.78 5.80 3.98
C SER A 50 7.03 6.32 3.28
N ALA A 51 7.07 7.62 2.96
CA ALA A 51 8.23 8.28 2.37
C ALA A 51 9.42 8.37 3.37
N ILE A 52 9.16 8.67 4.64
CA ILE A 52 10.17 8.66 5.70
C ILE A 52 10.73 7.25 5.91
N ARG A 53 9.88 6.23 5.94
CA ARG A 53 10.33 4.83 6.06
C ARG A 53 11.17 4.40 4.85
N TRP A 54 10.79 4.87 3.66
CA TRP A 54 11.57 4.73 2.42
C TRP A 54 12.94 5.45 2.49
N MET A 55 13.00 6.67 3.01
CA MET A 55 14.24 7.42 3.21
C MET A 55 15.13 6.81 4.29
N SER A 56 14.54 6.39 5.39
CA SER A 56 15.26 5.81 6.53
C SER A 56 15.90 4.49 6.12
N GLY A 57 15.20 3.62 5.38
CA GLY A 57 15.81 2.42 4.80
C GLY A 57 16.94 2.69 3.79
N ARG A 58 16.98 3.88 3.17
CA ARG A 58 18.09 4.32 2.31
C ARG A 58 19.29 4.82 3.14
N LEU A 59 19.05 5.47 4.28
CA LEU A 59 20.10 5.93 5.19
C LEU A 59 20.69 4.77 6.00
N SER A 60 19.86 3.80 6.41
CA SER A 60 20.27 2.57 7.11
C SER A 60 20.98 1.54 6.20
N GLY A 61 20.94 1.75 4.88
CA GLY A 61 21.49 0.86 3.87
C GLY A 61 22.76 1.37 3.19
N LEU A 62 23.37 2.45 3.70
CA LEU A 62 24.75 2.77 3.33
C LEU A 62 25.64 1.65 3.90
N PRO A 63 26.36 0.89 3.06
CA PRO A 63 27.29 -0.09 3.57
C PRO A 63 28.34 0.66 4.41
N ALA A 64 28.54 0.24 5.66
CA ALA A 64 29.85 0.44 6.27
C ALA A 64 30.85 -0.17 5.29
N GLU A 65 31.79 0.65 4.83
CA GLU A 65 32.51 0.53 3.56
C GLU A 65 33.58 -0.58 3.57
N THR A 66 33.29 -1.77 4.10
CA THR A 66 34.35 -2.71 4.49
C THR A 66 34.28 -4.17 4.03
N ASP A 67 33.31 -4.69 3.25
CA ASP A 67 33.44 -6.14 2.93
C ASP A 67 32.85 -6.76 1.66
N THR A 68 32.44 -6.00 0.64
CA THR A 68 31.70 -6.62 -0.51
C THR A 68 32.55 -7.15 -1.68
N TRP A 69 33.87 -7.29 -1.54
CA TRP A 69 34.71 -7.94 -2.56
C TRP A 69 34.92 -9.45 -2.37
N ARG A 70 34.21 -10.11 -1.45
CA ARG A 70 34.33 -11.57 -1.28
C ARG A 70 33.00 -12.27 -1.47
N SER A 71 32.74 -12.67 -2.72
CA SER A 71 32.20 -14.00 -3.12
C SER A 71 31.53 -13.91 -4.49
N ALA A 72 32.36 -13.77 -5.52
CA ALA A 72 32.04 -14.36 -6.80
C ALA A 72 32.17 -15.89 -6.63
N GLY A 73 31.08 -16.62 -6.88
CA GLY A 73 31.11 -18.08 -7.06
C GLY A 73 30.57 -18.90 -5.89
N SER A 74 29.25 -19.13 -5.90
CA SER A 74 28.66 -20.43 -5.60
C SER A 74 27.18 -20.42 -5.96
N ALA A 75 26.79 -21.29 -6.88
CA ALA A 75 25.40 -21.59 -7.16
C ALA A 75 24.88 -22.56 -6.09
N SER A 76 24.46 -22.04 -4.94
CA SER A 76 23.66 -22.80 -3.97
C SER A 76 22.18 -22.42 -4.09
N SER A 77 21.34 -23.41 -4.33
CA SER A 77 19.90 -23.31 -4.22
C SER A 77 19.55 -23.01 -2.76
N ASP A 78 19.20 -21.77 -2.43
CA ASP A 78 18.94 -21.39 -1.04
C ASP A 78 17.48 -20.98 -0.82
N PRO A 79 16.66 -21.82 -0.17
CA PRO A 79 15.38 -21.43 0.43
C PRO A 79 15.54 -20.19 1.34
N ALA A 80 16.70 -20.05 1.99
CA ALA A 80 17.06 -18.93 2.85
C ALA A 80 17.01 -17.56 2.14
N LEU A 81 17.19 -17.51 0.82
CA LEU A 81 17.12 -16.25 0.06
C LEU A 81 15.68 -15.73 -0.03
N VAL A 82 14.68 -16.61 -0.14
CA VAL A 82 13.27 -16.20 -0.17
C VAL A 82 12.80 -15.77 1.23
N ASP A 83 13.32 -16.39 2.29
CA ASP A 83 13.03 -16.02 3.68
C ASP A 83 13.53 -14.61 4.05
N SER A 84 14.47 -14.06 3.29
CA SER A 84 14.96 -12.67 3.47
C SER A 84 13.99 -11.59 2.95
N LEU A 85 12.94 -12.00 2.23
CA LEU A 85 11.94 -11.09 1.67
C LEU A 85 10.90 -10.72 2.73
N THR A 86 10.48 -9.45 2.70
CA THR A 86 9.32 -9.02 3.49
C THR A 86 8.04 -9.64 2.92
N ALA A 87 6.98 -9.72 3.74
CA ALA A 87 5.67 -10.22 3.31
C ALA A 87 5.18 -9.55 2.01
N ARG A 88 5.37 -8.22 1.91
CA ARG A 88 4.97 -7.46 0.72
C ARG A 88 5.82 -7.77 -0.51
N GLU A 89 7.12 -7.96 -0.34
CA GLU A 89 8.02 -8.36 -1.44
C GLU A 89 7.69 -9.77 -1.92
N LEU A 90 7.34 -10.69 -1.02
CA LEU A 90 6.92 -12.05 -1.36
C LEU A 90 5.59 -12.06 -2.15
N GLU A 91 4.60 -11.24 -1.74
CA GLU A 91 3.36 -11.06 -2.50
C GLU A 91 3.62 -10.57 -3.93
N VAL A 92 4.47 -9.54 -4.08
CA VAL A 92 4.85 -9.02 -5.39
C VAL A 92 5.58 -10.08 -6.21
N LEU A 93 6.53 -10.82 -5.62
CA LEU A 93 7.26 -11.88 -6.30
C LEU A 93 6.35 -13.02 -6.77
N ARG A 94 5.35 -13.42 -5.97
CA ARG A 94 4.33 -14.39 -6.38
C ARG A 94 3.54 -13.92 -7.60
N LEU A 95 3.12 -12.67 -7.62
CA LEU A 95 2.40 -12.12 -8.77
C LEU A 95 3.30 -11.97 -10.00
N LEU A 96 4.57 -11.63 -9.82
CA LEU A 96 5.56 -11.63 -10.90
C LEU A 96 5.76 -13.03 -11.49
N ALA A 97 5.79 -14.06 -10.65
CA ALA A 97 5.89 -15.47 -11.07
C ALA A 97 4.66 -15.92 -11.87
N ARG A 98 3.49 -15.32 -11.62
CA ARG A 98 2.27 -15.48 -12.44
C ARG A 98 2.27 -14.67 -13.73
N GLY A 99 3.38 -14.02 -14.09
CA GLY A 99 3.51 -13.23 -15.32
C GLY A 99 2.84 -11.86 -15.28
N GLN A 100 2.40 -11.37 -14.11
CA GLN A 100 1.69 -10.09 -14.01
C GLN A 100 2.62 -8.90 -14.33
N THR A 101 2.05 -7.84 -14.91
CA THR A 101 2.75 -6.56 -15.12
C THR A 101 2.71 -5.72 -13.85
N ASN A 102 3.63 -4.76 -13.71
CA ASN A 102 3.65 -3.88 -12.53
C ASN A 102 2.33 -3.12 -12.34
N LEU A 103 1.69 -2.73 -13.45
CA LEU A 103 0.38 -2.08 -13.43
C LEU A 103 -0.72 -3.01 -12.93
N ALA A 104 -0.72 -4.27 -13.36
CA ALA A 104 -1.72 -5.25 -12.92
C ALA A 104 -1.51 -5.61 -11.43
N ILE A 105 -0.27 -5.78 -10.99
CA ILE A 105 0.09 -5.96 -9.58
C ILE A 105 -0.37 -4.77 -8.74
N ALA A 106 -0.17 -3.55 -9.24
CA ALA A 106 -0.59 -2.34 -8.55
C ALA A 106 -2.12 -2.30 -8.32
N ARG A 107 -2.91 -2.78 -9.28
CA ARG A 107 -4.37 -2.90 -9.16
C ARG A 107 -4.76 -3.98 -8.14
N VAL A 108 -4.18 -5.17 -8.23
CA VAL A 108 -4.46 -6.28 -7.30
C VAL A 108 -4.14 -5.89 -5.86
N LEU A 109 -3.04 -5.16 -5.68
CA LEU A 109 -2.54 -4.82 -4.36
C LEU A 109 -2.95 -3.42 -3.87
N VAL A 110 -3.80 -2.71 -4.63
CA VAL A 110 -4.34 -1.37 -4.37
C VAL A 110 -3.26 -0.35 -4.00
N VAL A 111 -2.23 -0.22 -4.86
CA VAL A 111 -1.12 0.73 -4.72
C VAL A 111 -0.81 1.44 -6.04
N ARG A 112 0.08 2.44 -6.02
CA ARG A 112 0.59 3.07 -7.25
C ARG A 112 1.61 2.16 -7.93
N GLU A 113 1.71 2.22 -9.26
CA GLU A 113 2.68 1.42 -10.05
C GLU A 113 4.14 1.68 -9.62
N GLY A 114 4.47 2.92 -9.25
CA GLY A 114 5.80 3.29 -8.76
C GLY A 114 6.20 2.51 -7.49
N THR A 115 5.23 2.21 -6.61
CA THR A 115 5.45 1.40 -5.42
C THR A 115 5.80 -0.04 -5.78
N VAL A 116 5.14 -0.61 -6.80
CA VAL A 116 5.48 -1.97 -7.29
C VAL A 116 6.88 -1.98 -7.90
N LYS A 117 7.23 -1.01 -8.75
CA LYS A 117 8.59 -0.89 -9.32
C LYS A 117 9.67 -0.87 -8.25
N TYR A 118 9.43 -0.16 -7.14
CA TYR A 118 10.32 -0.13 -5.99
C TYR A 118 10.47 -1.51 -5.34
N HIS A 119 9.36 -2.20 -5.05
CA HIS A 119 9.42 -3.57 -4.51
C HIS A 119 10.16 -4.52 -5.44
N VAL A 120 9.94 -4.45 -6.76
CA VAL A 120 10.70 -5.25 -7.75
C VAL A 120 12.19 -4.98 -7.64
N LYS A 121 12.62 -3.71 -7.59
CA LYS A 121 14.05 -3.37 -7.44
C LYS A 121 14.66 -3.95 -6.17
N ASN A 122 13.93 -3.90 -5.05
CA ASN A 122 14.41 -4.48 -3.79
C ASN A 122 14.48 -6.00 -3.83
N ILE A 123 13.49 -6.67 -4.43
CA ILE A 123 13.49 -8.12 -4.64
C ILE A 123 14.71 -8.52 -5.47
N LEU A 124 14.97 -7.83 -6.59
CA LEU A 124 16.13 -8.08 -7.43
C LEU A 124 17.43 -7.97 -6.63
N ARG A 125 17.59 -6.88 -5.86
CA ARG A 125 18.77 -6.67 -5.00
C ARG A 125 18.94 -7.78 -3.96
N LYS A 126 17.86 -8.14 -3.25
CA LYS A 126 17.90 -9.14 -2.17
C LYS A 126 18.16 -10.56 -2.68
N LEU A 127 17.61 -10.90 -3.84
CA LEU A 127 17.81 -12.20 -4.48
C LEU A 127 19.08 -12.25 -5.36
N GLY A 128 19.88 -11.17 -5.39
CA GLY A 128 21.03 -11.04 -6.29
C GLY A 128 20.69 -11.19 -7.77
N ALA A 129 19.46 -10.87 -8.17
CA ALA A 129 18.95 -11.03 -9.53
C ALA A 129 19.13 -9.76 -10.34
N THR A 130 19.49 -9.93 -11.61
CA THR A 130 19.67 -8.84 -12.58
C THR A 130 18.40 -8.58 -13.38
N SER A 131 17.49 -9.56 -13.43
CA SER A 131 16.25 -9.46 -14.20
C SER A 131 15.05 -10.06 -13.47
N ARG A 132 13.85 -9.62 -13.88
CA ARG A 132 12.59 -10.20 -13.36
C ARG A 132 12.51 -11.70 -13.60
N ALA A 133 13.01 -12.18 -14.75
CA ALA A 133 12.96 -13.59 -15.12
C ALA A 133 13.88 -14.42 -14.21
N GLU A 134 15.06 -13.88 -13.90
CA GLU A 134 16.02 -14.50 -12.99
C GLU A 134 15.46 -14.58 -11.55
N ALA A 135 14.83 -13.51 -11.06
CA ALA A 135 14.18 -13.53 -9.74
C ALA A 135 13.04 -14.56 -9.66
N VAL A 136 12.20 -14.66 -10.70
CA VAL A 136 11.15 -15.69 -10.78
C VAL A 136 11.76 -17.09 -10.85
N SER A 137 12.83 -17.29 -11.62
CA SER A 137 13.54 -18.57 -11.70
C SER A 137 14.11 -18.99 -10.34
N ARG A 138 14.69 -18.06 -9.58
CA ARG A 138 15.19 -18.33 -8.22
C ARG A 138 14.06 -18.65 -7.26
N TYR A 139 12.97 -17.89 -7.33
CA TYR A 139 11.76 -18.16 -6.55
C TYR A 139 11.22 -19.57 -6.79
N ALA A 140 11.04 -19.95 -8.06
CA ALA A 140 10.54 -21.27 -8.45
C ALA A 140 11.45 -22.43 -7.98
N ARG A 141 12.76 -22.22 -7.96
CA ARG A 141 13.73 -23.19 -7.43
C ARG A 141 13.66 -23.31 -5.91
N ALA A 142 13.47 -22.19 -5.22
CA ALA A 142 13.38 -22.15 -3.76
C ALA A 142 12.07 -22.72 -3.23
N THR A 143 10.96 -22.54 -3.96
CA THR A 143 9.65 -23.06 -3.55
C THR A 143 9.38 -24.48 -4.02
N GLY A 144 10.31 -25.12 -4.73
CA GLY A 144 10.12 -26.46 -5.31
C GLY A 144 8.95 -26.46 -6.30
N ALA A 145 9.23 -26.19 -7.57
CA ALA A 145 8.26 -26.19 -8.67
C ALA A 145 7.06 -27.16 -8.49
N GLY A 146 5.87 -26.59 -8.26
CA GLY A 146 4.57 -27.20 -8.56
C GLY A 146 3.83 -27.78 -7.36
N ASP A 147 2.99 -26.97 -6.72
CA ASP A 147 1.68 -27.51 -6.29
C ASP A 147 1.02 -28.07 -7.57
N SER A 148 0.64 -29.34 -7.47
CA SER A 148 -0.06 -30.13 -8.49
C SER A 148 -1.41 -29.54 -8.88
#